data_AF-A0A0S8EA07-F1
#
_entry.id   AF-A0A0S8EA07-F1
#
_cell.length_a   1.000
_cell.length_b   1.000
_cell.length_c   1.000
_cell.angle_alpha   90.00
_cell.angle_beta   90.00
_cell.angle_gamma   90.00
#
_symmetry.space_group_name_H-M   'P 1'
#
loop_
_entity.id
_entity.type
_entity.pdbx_description
1 polymer ?
#
loop_
_entity_poly.entity_id
_entity_poly.type
_entity_poly.pdbx_seq_one_letter_code
_entity_poly.pdbx_strand_id
1 'polypeptide(L)'
;MKAKSKSIEKKYAEHRRDFLAGNNKKLDRRSFLKVSTAALGAAAASGVDFCQSFQSVSVARAAASSDVGARFRFAYISDSHLYDKKTNDRFARALLRAVEDINNLDPQPDFVFYGGDLAQLGRARELDLGAQILESVKAPLKMMVGEHDWYLDMGRKWRELFGEPTYSWDHKGIHMVTLNSVVERDFWTARGMTAEERMMTVAGLDNGVQSPFSVG
;
A
#
# COMPACT_ATOMS: atom_id res chain seq x y z
N MET A 1 40.48 -24.71 18.36
CA MET A 1 39.22 -23.96 18.58
C MET A 1 38.78 -23.38 17.24
N LYS A 2 37.64 -23.80 16.67
CA LYS A 2 37.16 -23.30 15.35
C LYS A 2 36.58 -21.90 15.52
N ALA A 3 37.08 -20.92 14.77
CA ALA A 3 36.51 -19.57 14.76
C ALA A 3 35.06 -19.63 14.27
N LYS A 4 34.10 -19.19 15.09
CA LYS A 4 32.69 -19.10 14.69
C LYS A 4 32.59 -18.06 13.56
N SER A 5 32.17 -18.48 12.36
CA SER A 5 31.87 -17.56 11.27
C SER A 5 30.71 -16.66 11.69
N LYS A 6 30.83 -15.35 11.41
CA LYS A 6 29.76 -14.39 11.70
C LYS A 6 28.54 -14.70 10.83
N SER A 7 27.35 -14.62 11.43
CA SER A 7 26.06 -14.64 10.72
C SER A 7 26.05 -13.60 9.59
N ILE A 8 25.37 -13.93 8.50
CA ILE A 8 25.18 -13.08 7.32
C ILE A 8 24.57 -11.73 7.71
N GLU A 9 23.57 -11.71 8.59
CA GLU A 9 22.95 -10.48 9.07
C GLU A 9 23.94 -9.57 9.80
N LYS A 10 24.83 -10.17 10.61
CA LYS A 10 25.86 -9.41 11.32
C LYS A 10 26.87 -8.80 10.36
N LYS A 11 27.20 -9.50 9.27
CA LYS A 11 28.05 -8.94 8.19
C LYS A 11 27.37 -7.78 7.47
N TYR A 12 26.07 -7.90 7.15
CA TYR A 12 25.32 -6.81 6.51
C TYR A 12 25.10 -5.60 7.44
N ALA A 13 24.92 -5.83 8.73
CA ALA A 13 24.82 -4.77 9.72
C ALA A 13 26.15 -4.01 9.87
N GLU A 14 27.28 -4.72 9.95
CA GLU A 14 28.62 -4.14 9.98
C GLU A 14 28.91 -3.36 8.69
N HIS A 15 28.61 -3.93 7.52
CA HIS A 15 28.81 -3.28 6.22
C HIS A 15 27.96 -2.00 6.07
N ARG A 16 26.69 -2.02 6.51
CA ARG A 16 25.85 -0.81 6.55
C ARG A 16 26.40 0.24 7.50
N ARG A 17 26.87 -0.18 8.68
CA ARG A 17 27.51 0.72 9.65
C ARG A 17 28.77 1.37 9.08
N ASP A 18 29.62 0.60 8.41
CA ASP A 18 30.87 1.08 7.81
C ASP A 18 30.60 1.98 6.60
N PHE A 19 29.59 1.66 5.77
CA PHE A 19 29.12 2.51 4.70
C PHE A 19 28.60 3.85 5.22
N LEU A 20 27.73 3.83 6.24
CA LEU A 20 27.20 5.03 6.88
C LEU A 20 28.28 5.84 7.61
N ALA A 21 29.20 5.18 8.31
CA ALA A 21 30.31 5.83 9.01
C ALA A 21 31.37 6.40 8.04
N GLY A 22 31.59 5.74 6.89
CA GLY A 22 32.50 6.18 5.84
C GLY A 22 32.00 7.43 5.10
N ASN A 23 30.69 7.51 4.83
CA ASN A 23 30.08 8.68 4.20
C ASN A 23 29.83 9.85 5.17
N ASN A 24 29.59 9.59 6.45
CA ASN A 24 29.32 10.64 7.45
C ASN A 24 30.56 11.45 7.86
N LYS A 25 31.79 11.04 7.49
CA LYS A 25 33.00 11.84 7.73
C LYS A 25 33.13 13.08 6.82
N LYS A 26 32.28 13.22 5.79
CA LYS A 26 32.33 14.35 4.83
C LYS A 26 31.09 15.25 4.84
N LEU A 27 30.07 14.94 5.64
CA LEU A 27 28.84 15.74 5.74
C LEU A 27 28.61 16.13 7.19
N ASP A 28 29.10 17.30 7.57
CA ASP A 28 28.73 17.89 8.86
C ASP A 28 27.26 18.36 8.84
N ARG A 29 26.68 18.59 10.03
CA ARG A 29 25.26 19.01 10.17
C ARG A 29 24.92 20.22 9.31
N ARG A 30 25.87 21.15 9.16
CA ARG A 30 25.69 22.38 8.36
C ARG A 30 25.68 22.08 6.87
N SER A 31 26.56 21.21 6.38
CA SER A 31 26.58 20.78 4.99
C SER A 31 25.34 19.96 4.66
N PHE A 32 24.91 19.09 5.58
CA PHE A 32 23.65 18.35 5.45
C PHE A 32 22.47 19.32 5.30
N LEU A 33 22.30 20.27 6.24
CA LEU A 33 21.21 21.25 6.16
C LEU A 33 21.26 22.07 4.86
N LYS A 34 22.44 22.54 4.42
CA LYS A 34 22.57 23.29 3.17
C LYS A 34 22.16 22.48 1.95
N VAL A 35 22.63 21.23 1.86
CA VAL A 35 22.31 20.34 0.74
C VAL A 35 20.83 19.95 0.77
N SER A 36 20.28 19.61 1.94
CA SER A 36 18.85 19.29 2.09
C SER A 36 17.96 20.48 1.77
N THR A 37 18.30 21.69 2.21
CA THR A 37 17.55 22.91 1.86
C THR A 37 17.67 23.25 0.38
N ALA A 38 18.84 23.09 -0.23
CA ALA A 38 19.01 23.31 -1.66
C ALA A 38 18.22 22.28 -2.49
N ALA A 39 18.23 21.01 -2.09
CA ALA A 39 17.45 19.95 -2.70
C ALA A 39 15.93 20.20 -2.56
N LEU A 40 15.47 20.60 -1.37
CA LEU A 40 14.08 20.96 -1.11
C LEU A 40 13.65 22.20 -1.92
N GLY A 41 14.52 23.20 -2.06
CA GLY A 41 14.27 24.38 -2.88
C GLY A 41 14.17 24.04 -4.38
N ALA A 42 15.07 23.20 -4.88
CA ALA A 42 15.03 22.73 -6.28
C ALA A 42 13.77 21.90 -6.57
N ALA A 43 13.42 21.01 -5.63
CA ALA A 43 12.19 20.23 -5.63
C ALA A 43 10.92 21.09 -5.70
N ALA A 44 10.80 22.07 -4.79
CA ALA A 44 9.67 22.99 -4.78
C ALA A 44 9.59 23.82 -6.07
N ALA A 45 10.73 24.28 -6.60
CA ALA A 45 10.80 24.98 -7.88
C ALA A 45 10.39 24.11 -9.08
N SER A 46 10.60 22.79 -9.01
CA SER A 46 10.12 21.82 -10.01
C SER A 46 8.66 21.42 -9.83
N GLY A 47 7.95 21.95 -8.83
CA GLY A 47 6.57 21.60 -8.53
C GLY A 47 6.40 20.20 -7.92
N VAL A 48 7.48 19.61 -7.38
CA VAL A 48 7.44 18.32 -6.70
C VAL A 48 7.23 18.58 -5.21
N ASP A 49 6.06 18.22 -4.70
CA ASP A 49 5.67 18.43 -3.31
C ASP A 49 6.01 17.19 -2.46
N PHE A 50 7.04 17.30 -1.62
CA PHE A 50 7.63 16.15 -0.89
C PHE A 50 6.88 15.80 0.42
N CYS A 51 5.74 16.43 0.70
CA CYS A 51 5.05 16.31 1.99
C CYS A 51 3.77 15.45 1.98
N GLN A 52 3.56 14.63 0.96
CA GLN A 52 2.37 13.77 0.90
C GLN A 52 2.69 12.35 1.40
N SER A 53 1.81 11.77 2.21
CA SER A 53 1.98 10.41 2.72
C SER A 53 1.75 9.31 1.67
N PHE A 54 1.59 9.67 0.40
CA PHE A 54 1.24 8.79 -0.71
C PHE A 54 1.89 9.24 -2.02
N GLN A 55 1.82 8.40 -3.05
CA GLN A 55 2.37 8.69 -4.37
C GLN A 55 1.27 9.22 -5.30
N SER A 56 1.44 10.44 -5.83
CA SER A 56 0.59 10.96 -6.90
C SER A 56 1.11 10.48 -8.26
N VAL A 57 0.25 9.92 -9.11
CA VAL A 57 0.64 9.48 -10.46
C VAL A 57 -0.01 10.39 -11.51
N SER A 58 0.83 10.99 -12.36
CA SER A 58 0.39 11.75 -13.52
C SER A 58 0.71 10.97 -14.80
N VAL A 59 -0.31 10.64 -15.59
CA VAL A 59 -0.12 9.90 -16.84
C VAL A 59 0.19 10.90 -17.96
N ALA A 60 1.43 10.89 -18.45
CA ALA A 60 1.88 11.70 -19.58
C ALA A 60 1.60 11.02 -20.93
N ARG A 61 1.33 11.81 -21.96
CA ARG A 61 0.94 11.34 -23.30
C ARG A 61 2.07 11.48 -24.32
N ALA A 62 2.30 10.43 -25.11
CA ALA A 62 2.99 10.52 -26.39
C ALA A 62 2.00 11.05 -27.45
N ALA A 63 2.35 12.15 -28.13
CA ALA A 63 1.46 12.84 -29.05
C ALA A 63 1.23 12.03 -30.36
N ALA A 64 0.21 11.17 -30.39
CA ALA A 64 -0.37 10.65 -31.64
C ALA A 64 -1.80 10.15 -31.39
N SER A 65 -2.78 10.61 -32.18
CA SER A 65 -4.25 10.36 -32.14
C SER A 65 -5.11 11.30 -31.27
N SER A 66 -5.82 12.20 -31.94
CA SER A 66 -6.69 13.24 -31.36
C SER A 66 -7.96 12.75 -30.66
N ASP A 67 -8.17 11.43 -30.51
CA ASP A 67 -9.40 10.83 -29.97
C ASP A 67 -9.21 9.97 -28.70
N VAL A 68 -7.98 9.83 -28.17
CA VAL A 68 -7.73 9.04 -26.95
C VAL A 68 -7.33 9.93 -25.77
N GLY A 69 -8.35 10.26 -24.97
CA GLY A 69 -8.28 10.55 -23.53
C GLY A 69 -7.67 11.87 -23.03
N ALA A 70 -8.48 12.65 -22.29
CA ALA A 70 -8.03 13.86 -21.60
C ALA A 70 -7.01 13.54 -20.48
N ARG A 71 -6.09 14.48 -20.18
CA ARG A 71 -5.17 14.36 -19.02
C ARG A 71 -5.95 14.17 -17.72
N PHE A 72 -5.45 13.32 -16.83
CA PHE A 72 -6.01 13.07 -15.51
C PHE A 72 -4.93 12.63 -14.53
N ARG A 73 -5.28 12.60 -13.25
CA ARG A 73 -4.41 12.07 -12.19
C ARG A 73 -5.23 11.31 -11.17
N PHE A 74 -4.55 10.45 -10.44
CA PHE A 74 -5.13 9.70 -9.34
C PHE A 74 -4.16 9.66 -8.17
N ALA A 75 -4.71 9.43 -6.98
CA ALA A 75 -3.92 9.08 -5.80
C ALA A 75 -3.96 7.57 -5.59
N TYR A 76 -2.91 7.02 -4.99
CA TYR A 76 -2.82 5.60 -4.66
C TYR A 76 -2.39 5.44 -3.19
N ILE A 77 -3.23 4.78 -2.39
CA ILE A 77 -2.97 4.41 -0.99
C ILE A 77 -3.23 2.90 -0.82
N SER A 78 -2.61 2.24 0.15
CA SER A 78 -2.68 0.79 0.32
C SER A 78 -2.13 0.37 1.69
N ASP A 79 -2.27 -0.91 2.06
CA ASP A 79 -1.54 -1.58 3.14
C ASP A 79 -1.68 -0.87 4.51
N SER A 80 -2.90 -0.40 4.82
CA SER A 80 -3.16 0.26 6.10
C SER A 80 -3.08 -0.71 7.28
N HIS A 81 -3.37 -2.00 7.04
CA HIS A 81 -3.34 -3.06 8.05
C HIS A 81 -3.99 -2.65 9.38
N LEU A 82 -5.27 -2.27 9.31
CA LEU A 82 -6.01 -1.80 10.46
C LEU A 82 -6.23 -2.93 11.47
N TYR A 83 -6.03 -2.58 12.75
CA TYR A 83 -6.40 -3.40 13.89
C TYR A 83 -7.72 -2.91 14.48
N ASP A 84 -8.39 -3.74 15.29
CA ASP A 84 -9.48 -3.25 16.16
C ASP A 84 -8.97 -2.02 16.96
N LYS A 85 -9.80 -0.99 17.06
CA LYS A 85 -9.50 0.34 17.62
C LYS A 85 -8.88 0.29 19.03
N LYS A 86 -9.10 -0.81 19.76
CA LYS A 86 -8.53 -1.04 21.10
C LYS A 86 -7.05 -1.44 21.09
N THR A 87 -6.53 -1.93 19.98
CA THR A 87 -5.24 -2.64 19.92
C THR A 87 -4.09 -1.72 19.51
N ASN A 88 -4.32 -0.79 18.56
CA ASN A 88 -3.31 0.19 18.14
C ASN A 88 -3.92 1.23 17.18
N ASP A 89 -3.91 2.51 17.55
CA ASP A 89 -4.49 3.58 16.73
C ASP A 89 -3.50 4.20 15.71
N ARG A 90 -2.22 3.80 15.72
CA ARG A 90 -1.21 4.42 14.83
C ARG A 90 -1.56 4.22 13.34
N PHE A 91 -2.04 3.04 12.98
CA PHE A 91 -2.38 2.67 11.61
C PHE A 91 -3.62 3.42 11.15
N ALA A 92 -4.64 3.48 12.01
CA ALA A 92 -5.83 4.30 11.76
C ALA A 92 -5.49 5.79 11.60
N ARG A 93 -4.60 6.34 12.44
CA ARG A 93 -4.11 7.72 12.30
C ARG A 93 -3.35 7.94 10.99
N ALA A 94 -2.54 6.98 10.55
CA ALA A 94 -1.82 7.08 9.29
C ALA A 94 -2.78 7.09 8.10
N LEU A 95 -3.80 6.22 8.10
CA LEU A 95 -4.83 6.21 7.06
C LEU A 95 -5.66 7.50 7.06
N LEU A 96 -6.10 7.97 8.24
CA LEU A 96 -6.80 9.26 8.38
C LEU A 96 -5.98 10.42 7.80
N ARG A 97 -4.67 10.44 8.07
CA ARG A 97 -3.77 11.45 7.53
C ARG A 97 -3.63 11.35 6.01
N ALA A 98 -3.54 10.14 5.47
CA ALA A 98 -3.48 9.96 4.02
C ALA A 98 -4.77 10.45 3.34
N VAL A 99 -5.93 10.18 3.94
CA VAL A 99 -7.22 10.69 3.46
C VAL A 99 -7.29 12.22 3.53
N GLU A 100 -6.81 12.81 4.62
CA GLU A 100 -6.71 14.28 4.77
C GLU A 100 -5.80 14.89 3.69
N ASP A 101 -4.61 14.34 3.48
CA ASP A 101 -3.67 14.82 2.46
C ASP A 101 -4.29 14.73 1.05
N ILE A 102 -4.99 13.63 0.72
CA ILE A 102 -5.73 13.48 -0.56
C ILE A 102 -6.81 14.56 -0.69
N ASN A 103 -7.59 14.78 0.36
CA ASN A 103 -8.70 15.73 0.38
C ASN A 103 -8.26 17.19 0.30
N ASN A 104 -6.98 17.47 0.54
CA ASN A 104 -6.35 18.78 0.45
C ASN A 104 -5.62 19.02 -0.89
N LEU A 105 -5.56 18.02 -1.78
CA LEU A 105 -5.03 18.20 -3.13
C LEU A 105 -5.84 19.24 -3.92
N ASP A 106 -5.15 20.21 -4.50
CA ASP A 106 -5.72 21.16 -5.45
C ASP A 106 -4.93 21.15 -6.78
N PRO A 107 -5.55 20.81 -7.93
CA PRO A 107 -6.93 20.33 -8.00
C PRO A 107 -7.07 18.90 -7.41
N GLN A 108 -8.29 18.44 -7.14
CA GLN A 108 -8.54 17.07 -6.66
C GLN A 108 -8.12 16.01 -7.71
N PRO A 109 -7.74 14.79 -7.28
CA PRO A 109 -7.57 13.67 -8.19
C PRO A 109 -8.91 13.24 -8.78
N ASP A 110 -8.89 12.68 -9.98
CA ASP A 110 -10.08 12.19 -10.65
C ASP A 110 -10.71 10.99 -9.93
N PHE A 111 -9.88 10.20 -9.25
CA PHE A 111 -10.23 9.05 -8.42
C PHE A 111 -9.04 8.66 -7.55
N VAL A 112 -9.29 7.78 -6.58
CA VAL A 112 -8.28 7.23 -5.67
C VAL A 112 -8.31 5.72 -5.78
N PHE A 113 -7.14 5.10 -5.96
CA PHE A 113 -6.99 3.65 -5.77
C PHE A 113 -6.67 3.34 -4.31
N TYR A 114 -7.37 2.35 -3.77
CA TYR A 114 -6.98 1.69 -2.53
C TYR A 114 -6.47 0.28 -2.85
N GLY A 115 -5.17 0.04 -2.68
CA GLY A 115 -4.44 -1.11 -3.22
C GLY A 115 -4.58 -2.45 -2.49
N GLY A 116 -5.53 -2.58 -1.55
CA GLY A 116 -5.70 -3.78 -0.73
C GLY A 116 -5.04 -3.68 0.64
N ASP A 117 -5.19 -4.74 1.43
CA ASP A 117 -4.72 -4.85 2.81
C ASP A 117 -5.20 -3.71 3.70
N LEU A 118 -6.52 -3.51 3.69
CA LEU A 118 -7.19 -2.58 4.58
C LEU A 118 -7.19 -3.09 6.03
N ALA A 119 -7.55 -4.35 6.21
CA ALA A 119 -7.51 -5.03 7.51
C ALA A 119 -6.16 -5.70 7.75
N GLN A 120 -5.85 -6.00 9.02
CA GLN A 120 -4.70 -6.85 9.36
C GLN A 120 -5.05 -8.33 9.29
N LEU A 121 -6.28 -8.72 9.66
CA LEU A 121 -6.69 -10.12 9.79
C LEU A 121 -8.07 -10.38 9.15
N GLY A 122 -8.55 -9.47 8.30
CA GLY A 122 -9.82 -9.60 7.59
C GLY A 122 -11.04 -9.59 8.52
N ARG A 123 -10.87 -9.15 9.77
CA ARG A 123 -11.96 -9.15 10.75
C ARG A 123 -12.96 -8.06 10.41
N ALA A 124 -14.24 -8.35 10.61
CA ALA A 124 -15.31 -7.41 10.28
C ALA A 124 -15.11 -6.02 10.88
N ARG A 125 -14.68 -5.93 12.14
CA ARG A 125 -14.40 -4.65 12.81
C ARG A 125 -13.26 -3.85 12.18
N GLU A 126 -12.25 -4.53 11.63
CA GLU A 126 -11.10 -3.90 10.97
C GLU A 126 -11.52 -3.33 9.62
N LEU A 127 -12.27 -4.13 8.84
CA LEU A 127 -12.84 -3.71 7.56
C LEU A 127 -13.88 -2.59 7.73
N ASP A 128 -14.75 -2.68 8.74
CA ASP A 128 -15.75 -1.65 9.05
C ASP A 128 -15.09 -0.33 9.45
N LEU A 129 -14.03 -0.37 10.26
CA LEU A 129 -13.26 0.82 10.62
C LEU A 129 -12.61 1.45 9.37
N GLY A 130 -12.03 0.62 8.50
CA GLY A 130 -11.44 1.08 7.26
C GLY A 130 -12.46 1.73 6.33
N ALA A 131 -13.61 1.08 6.12
CA ALA A 131 -14.71 1.63 5.34
C ALA A 131 -15.17 2.99 5.88
N GLN A 132 -15.37 3.11 7.20
CA GLN A 132 -15.74 4.38 7.85
C GLN A 132 -14.72 5.50 7.63
N ILE A 133 -13.42 5.19 7.65
CA ILE A 133 -12.38 6.19 7.38
C ILE A 133 -12.42 6.60 5.90
N LEU A 134 -12.52 5.62 5.01
CA LEU A 134 -12.50 5.80 3.55
C LEU A 134 -13.76 6.51 3.01
N GLU A 135 -14.89 6.45 3.71
CA GLU A 135 -16.10 7.26 3.40
C GLU A 135 -15.81 8.76 3.36
N SER A 136 -14.76 9.23 4.05
CA SER A 136 -14.40 10.66 4.05
C SER A 136 -13.53 11.10 2.86
N VAL A 137 -13.12 10.18 1.98
CA VAL A 137 -12.38 10.52 0.74
C VAL A 137 -13.32 11.26 -0.22
N LYS A 138 -12.95 12.47 -0.64
CA LYS A 138 -13.76 13.32 -1.53
C LYS A 138 -13.84 12.82 -2.97
N ALA A 139 -12.74 12.27 -3.47
CA ALA A 139 -12.65 11.75 -4.82
C ALA A 139 -13.21 10.32 -4.91
N PRO A 140 -13.72 9.87 -6.08
CA PRO A 140 -14.22 8.51 -6.25
C PRO A 140 -13.18 7.45 -5.87
N LEU A 141 -13.54 6.52 -4.99
CA LEU A 141 -12.67 5.45 -4.54
C LEU A 141 -12.80 4.21 -5.43
N LYS A 142 -11.66 3.59 -5.75
CA LYS A 142 -11.54 2.36 -6.52
C LYS A 142 -10.78 1.34 -5.67
N MET A 143 -11.54 0.43 -5.05
CA MET A 143 -11.01 -0.55 -4.11
C MET A 143 -10.40 -1.73 -4.84
N MET A 144 -9.27 -2.22 -4.33
CA MET A 144 -8.64 -3.49 -4.65
C MET A 144 -8.63 -4.36 -3.40
N VAL A 145 -8.53 -5.66 -3.57
CA VAL A 145 -8.49 -6.64 -2.49
C VAL A 145 -7.06 -7.08 -2.21
N GLY A 146 -6.67 -7.15 -0.93
CA GLY A 146 -5.43 -7.77 -0.49
C GLY A 146 -5.69 -9.09 0.26
N GLU A 147 -4.65 -9.87 0.52
CA GLU A 147 -4.79 -11.18 1.16
C GLU A 147 -5.23 -11.04 2.61
N HIS A 148 -4.82 -9.97 3.29
CA HIS A 148 -5.23 -9.71 4.67
C HIS A 148 -6.72 -9.34 4.78
N ASP A 149 -7.37 -9.01 3.67
CA ASP A 149 -8.81 -8.73 3.62
C ASP A 149 -9.67 -9.97 3.35
N TRP A 150 -9.07 -11.05 2.84
CA TRP A 150 -9.80 -12.10 2.13
C TRP A 150 -9.99 -13.39 2.95
N TYR A 151 -8.94 -13.89 3.60
CA TYR A 151 -8.89 -15.30 3.99
C TYR A 151 -9.61 -15.67 5.29
N LEU A 152 -10.13 -14.72 6.06
CA LEU A 152 -10.94 -15.05 7.23
C LEU A 152 -12.29 -15.65 6.82
N ASP A 153 -13.04 -14.98 5.96
CA ASP A 153 -14.39 -15.39 5.55
C ASP A 153 -14.54 -15.59 4.03
N MET A 154 -13.41 -15.72 3.31
CA MET A 154 -13.33 -15.79 1.85
C MET A 154 -13.96 -14.56 1.19
N GLY A 155 -13.59 -13.38 1.71
CA GLY A 155 -13.97 -12.08 1.20
C GLY A 155 -15.46 -11.78 1.29
N ARG A 156 -16.22 -12.44 2.18
CA ARG A 156 -17.66 -12.19 2.30
C ARG A 156 -17.91 -10.78 2.81
N LYS A 157 -17.32 -10.44 3.95
CA LYS A 157 -17.44 -9.10 4.54
C LYS A 157 -16.84 -8.01 3.66
N TRP A 158 -15.72 -8.29 3.00
CA TRP A 158 -15.11 -7.35 2.06
C TRP A 158 -16.06 -7.03 0.90
N ARG A 159 -16.69 -8.04 0.29
CA ARG A 159 -17.65 -7.85 -0.81
C ARG A 159 -18.92 -7.12 -0.38
N GLU A 160 -19.40 -7.35 0.84
CA GLU A 160 -20.52 -6.60 1.40
C GLU A 160 -20.25 -5.08 1.47
N LEU A 161 -18.99 -4.69 1.74
CA LEU A 161 -18.60 -3.28 1.87
C LEU A 161 -18.21 -2.64 0.53
N PHE A 162 -17.49 -3.38 -0.33
CA PHE A 162 -16.80 -2.81 -1.49
C PHE A 162 -17.27 -3.36 -2.84
N GLY A 163 -18.17 -4.34 -2.86
CA GLY A 163 -18.71 -4.93 -4.09
C GLY A 163 -17.82 -6.03 -4.67
N GLU A 164 -17.84 -6.20 -5.99
CA GLU A 164 -17.09 -7.25 -6.67
C GLU A 164 -15.56 -6.98 -6.62
N PRO A 165 -14.73 -8.01 -6.35
CA PRO A 165 -13.28 -7.86 -6.22
C PRO A 165 -12.57 -7.73 -7.57
N THR A 166 -13.25 -8.09 -8.66
CA THR A 166 -12.79 -7.96 -10.03
C THR A 166 -13.83 -7.14 -10.80
N TYR A 167 -13.41 -6.01 -11.36
CA TYR A 167 -14.28 -5.12 -12.12
C TYR A 167 -13.47 -4.27 -13.10
N SER A 168 -14.14 -3.69 -14.08
CA SER A 168 -13.52 -2.77 -15.02
C SER A 168 -14.41 -1.55 -15.25
N TRP A 169 -13.78 -0.48 -15.73
CA TRP A 169 -14.45 0.80 -15.96
C TRP A 169 -13.60 1.67 -16.88
N ASP A 170 -14.22 2.63 -17.57
CA ASP A 170 -13.51 3.55 -18.45
C ASP A 170 -13.35 4.92 -17.79
N HIS A 171 -12.16 5.51 -17.92
CA HIS A 171 -11.89 6.88 -17.51
C HIS A 171 -11.18 7.64 -18.62
N LYS A 172 -11.82 8.68 -19.16
CA LYS A 172 -11.22 9.55 -20.17
C LYS A 172 -10.51 8.73 -21.26
N GLY A 173 -11.21 7.78 -21.88
CA GLY A 173 -10.69 6.96 -22.98
C GLY A 173 -9.66 5.88 -22.59
N ILE A 174 -9.39 5.65 -21.30
CA ILE A 174 -8.59 4.53 -20.81
C ILE A 174 -9.48 3.51 -20.12
N HIS A 175 -9.39 2.25 -20.55
CA HIS A 175 -10.06 1.13 -19.89
C HIS A 175 -9.22 0.63 -18.71
N MET A 176 -9.78 0.70 -17.51
CA MET A 176 -9.16 0.28 -16.26
C MET A 176 -9.71 -1.07 -15.84
N VAL A 177 -8.84 -1.99 -15.42
CA VAL A 177 -9.21 -3.33 -14.93
C VAL A 177 -8.63 -3.52 -13.54
N THR A 178 -9.48 -3.89 -12.58
CA THR A 178 -9.11 -4.31 -11.23
C THR A 178 -9.33 -5.82 -11.13
N LEU A 179 -8.33 -6.53 -10.60
CA LEU A 179 -8.30 -7.98 -10.53
C LEU A 179 -8.10 -8.43 -9.08
N ASN A 180 -8.74 -9.53 -8.69
CA ASN A 180 -8.37 -10.25 -7.48
C ASN A 180 -7.08 -11.05 -7.72
N SER A 181 -5.95 -10.53 -7.25
CA SER A 181 -4.63 -11.17 -7.40
C SER A 181 -4.22 -12.02 -6.22
N VAL A 182 -5.11 -12.25 -5.25
CA VAL A 182 -4.79 -12.95 -4.00
C VAL A 182 -5.43 -14.32 -3.92
N VAL A 183 -5.78 -14.94 -5.06
CA VAL A 183 -6.40 -16.27 -5.09
C VAL A 183 -5.35 -17.35 -4.88
N GLU A 184 -5.63 -18.25 -3.94
CA GLU A 184 -4.74 -19.35 -3.60
C GLU A 184 -5.44 -20.71 -3.77
N ARG A 185 -4.66 -21.73 -4.14
CA ARG A 185 -5.14 -23.11 -4.17
C ARG A 185 -5.53 -23.53 -2.76
N ASP A 186 -6.69 -24.18 -2.63
CA ASP A 186 -7.18 -24.70 -1.35
C ASP A 186 -6.18 -25.66 -0.71
N PHE A 187 -5.50 -25.18 0.33
CA PHE A 187 -4.60 -25.96 1.18
C PHE A 187 -5.25 -26.30 2.53
N TRP A 188 -6.39 -25.71 2.88
CA TRP A 188 -6.97 -25.75 4.23
C TRP A 188 -8.02 -26.85 4.41
N THR A 189 -8.84 -27.14 3.38
CA THR A 189 -9.99 -28.06 3.50
C THR A 189 -9.55 -29.48 3.84
N ALA A 190 -8.59 -30.03 3.08
CA ALA A 190 -8.08 -31.38 3.32
C ALA A 190 -7.35 -31.52 4.67
N ARG A 191 -6.93 -30.40 5.25
CA ARG A 191 -6.25 -30.34 6.55
C ARG A 191 -7.21 -30.08 7.72
N GLY A 192 -8.49 -29.84 7.45
CA GLY A 192 -9.49 -29.52 8.47
C GLY A 192 -9.22 -28.21 9.20
N MET A 193 -8.51 -27.27 8.57
CA MET A 193 -8.20 -25.98 9.18
C MET A 193 -9.47 -25.13 9.37
N THR A 194 -9.53 -24.44 10.50
CA THR A 194 -10.52 -23.41 10.78
C THR A 194 -10.28 -22.15 9.94
N ALA A 195 -11.29 -21.28 9.89
CA ALA A 195 -11.19 -19.97 9.24
C ALA A 195 -10.03 -19.11 9.81
N GLU A 196 -9.85 -19.13 11.14
CA GLU A 196 -8.76 -18.41 11.81
C GLU A 196 -7.40 -19.02 11.48
N GLU A 197 -7.26 -20.35 11.47
CA GLU A 197 -6.00 -21.00 11.08
C GLU A 197 -5.62 -20.71 9.62
N ARG A 198 -6.59 -20.77 8.70
CA ARG A 198 -6.38 -20.38 7.30
C ARG A 198 -5.93 -18.92 7.21
N MET A 199 -6.64 -18.00 7.85
CA MET A 199 -6.30 -16.58 7.85
C MET A 199 -4.92 -16.33 8.42
N MET A 200 -4.57 -16.92 9.56
CA MET A 200 -3.26 -16.75 10.19
C MET A 200 -2.14 -17.32 9.34
N THR A 201 -2.41 -18.41 8.61
CA THR A 201 -1.48 -18.99 7.64
C THR A 201 -1.21 -17.98 6.52
N VAL A 202 -2.27 -17.40 5.93
CA VAL A 202 -2.16 -16.37 4.86
C VAL A 202 -1.52 -15.07 5.31
N ALA A 203 -1.93 -14.53 6.45
CA ALA A 203 -1.37 -13.30 7.00
C ALA A 203 0.13 -13.41 7.35
N GLY A 204 0.67 -14.63 7.51
CA GLY A 204 2.10 -14.84 7.74
C GLY A 204 2.97 -14.69 6.49
N LEU A 205 2.42 -14.98 5.30
CA LEU A 205 3.10 -15.01 3.98
C LEU A 205 4.33 -15.93 3.87
N ASP A 206 4.82 -16.52 4.96
CA ASP A 206 6.09 -17.23 5.05
C ASP A 206 5.96 -18.70 5.45
N ASN A 207 4.85 -19.35 5.10
CA ASN A 207 4.66 -20.77 5.40
C ASN A 207 4.87 -21.67 4.18
N GLY A 208 5.45 -22.86 4.40
CA GLY A 208 5.69 -23.85 3.34
C GLY A 208 4.46 -24.65 2.91
N VAL A 209 3.27 -24.30 3.41
CA VAL A 209 2.00 -24.97 3.09
C VAL A 209 1.28 -24.27 1.94
N GLN A 210 1.57 -22.99 1.75
CA GLN A 210 0.96 -22.14 0.73
C GLN A 210 1.45 -22.41 -0.68
N SER A 211 0.60 -22.06 -1.63
CA SER A 211 0.94 -21.87 -3.03
C SER A 211 1.13 -20.39 -3.34
N PRO A 212 1.90 -20.04 -4.39
CA PRO A 212 1.92 -18.68 -4.89
C PRO A 212 0.50 -18.20 -5.22
N PHE A 213 0.22 -16.92 -4.94
CA PHE A 213 -1.05 -16.33 -5.37
C PHE A 213 -1.18 -16.34 -6.89
N SER A 214 -2.42 -16.47 -7.32
CA SER A 214 -2.87 -16.42 -8.70
C SER A 214 -3.93 -15.34 -8.87
N VAL A 215 -4.13 -14.95 -10.12
CA VAL A 215 -5.20 -14.04 -10.52
C VAL A 215 -6.50 -14.84 -10.69
N GLY A 216 -7.57 -14.38 -10.03
CA GLY A 216 -8.93 -14.91 -10.14
C GLY A 216 -9.77 -14.31 -11.24
#